data_AF-M5C682-F1
#
_entry.id   AF-M5C682-F1
#
_cell.length_a   1.000
_cell.length_b   1.000
_cell.length_c   1.000
_cell.angle_alpha   90.00
_cell.angle_beta   90.00
_cell.angle_gamma   90.00
#
_symmetry.space_group_name_H-M   'P 1'
#
loop_
_entity.id
_entity.type
_entity.pdbx_description
1 polymer ?
#
loop_
_entity_poly.entity_id
_entity_poly.type
_entity_poly.pdbx_seq_one_letter_code
_entity_poly.pdbx_strand_id
1 'polypeptide(L)'
;MCWFGKLLQAVYAYGRAACLLQAGNLSQDEQQEVDALMKEVPTLRQRIAGKSIPLEKYVARKATRYISERTLVAPAIELAYMLQATYKTTEKALRKHVDSLKALHDSRLTKEDDKQMVNLLLAVHLRLLEFPRSEDVTSPGEKLRRGHVEDSTENDIEIVPLLQNARDSGGRLQQEHWVAYFAYYELGRYYEERGDYVEARKNFAAVASGSSLEGPTNARRGKYSLQVSPRSLFMLAPSQCLYRYAAQSSWSI
;
A
#
# COMPACT_ATOMS: atom_id res chain seq x y z
N MET A 1 -23.52 -24.03 -2.17
CA MET A 1 -23.61 -22.56 -1.98
C MET A 1 -22.20 -21.98 -2.08
N CYS A 2 -21.97 -21.10 -3.04
CA CYS A 2 -20.64 -20.59 -3.40
C CYS A 2 -20.05 -19.74 -2.26
N TRP A 3 -19.11 -20.30 -1.50
CA TRP A 3 -18.41 -19.61 -0.40
C TRP A 3 -17.63 -18.37 -0.88
N PHE A 4 -17.23 -18.33 -2.16
CA PHE A 4 -16.51 -17.20 -2.74
C PHE A 4 -17.34 -15.93 -2.92
N GLY A 5 -18.67 -16.05 -3.13
CA GLY A 5 -19.53 -14.88 -3.37
C GLY A 5 -19.74 -13.98 -2.15
N LYS A 6 -19.58 -14.52 -0.93
CA LYS A 6 -19.76 -13.74 0.30
C LYS A 6 -18.45 -13.14 0.85
N LEU A 7 -17.29 -13.64 0.43
CA LEU A 7 -15.96 -13.29 0.98
C LEU A 7 -15.44 -11.88 0.58
N LEU A 8 -16.17 -11.15 -0.26
CA LEU A 8 -15.76 -9.85 -0.82
C LEU A 8 -16.82 -8.76 -0.62
N GLN A 9 -17.91 -9.01 0.11
CA GLN A 9 -19.01 -8.04 0.24
C GLN A 9 -18.56 -6.74 0.91
N ALA A 10 -17.81 -6.83 2.02
CA ALA A 10 -17.27 -5.64 2.69
C ALA A 10 -16.31 -4.84 1.79
N VAL A 11 -15.46 -5.54 1.02
CA VAL A 11 -14.49 -4.92 0.11
C VAL A 11 -15.19 -4.25 -1.05
N TYR A 12 -16.21 -4.89 -1.63
CA TYR A 12 -17.00 -4.35 -2.72
C TYR A 12 -17.81 -3.11 -2.28
N ALA A 13 -18.50 -3.18 -1.14
CA ALA A 13 -19.26 -2.05 -0.59
C ALA A 13 -18.33 -0.85 -0.32
N TYR A 14 -17.17 -1.10 0.29
CA TYR A 14 -16.16 -0.06 0.50
C TYR A 14 -15.62 0.48 -0.84
N GLY A 15 -15.33 -0.40 -1.81
CA GLY A 15 -14.81 -0.01 -3.11
C GLY A 15 -15.76 0.90 -3.88
N ARG A 16 -17.07 0.62 -3.85
CA ARG A 16 -18.10 1.48 -4.44
C ARG A 16 -18.10 2.86 -3.79
N ALA A 17 -18.12 2.92 -2.45
CA ALA A 17 -18.05 4.18 -1.71
C ALA A 17 -16.74 4.94 -1.95
N ALA A 18 -15.61 4.24 -2.05
CA ALA A 18 -14.29 4.81 -2.33
C ALA A 18 -14.22 5.42 -3.73
N CYS A 19 -14.81 4.78 -4.75
CA CYS A 19 -14.88 5.33 -6.11
C CYS A 19 -15.71 6.61 -6.16
N LEU A 20 -16.86 6.64 -5.49
CA LEU A 20 -17.70 7.85 -5.36
C LEU A 20 -16.93 8.98 -4.68
N LEU A 21 -16.29 8.70 -3.54
CA LEU A 21 -15.45 9.67 -2.83
C LEU A 21 -14.27 10.18 -3.67
N GLN A 22 -13.64 9.31 -4.46
CA GLN A 22 -12.50 9.68 -5.32
C GLN A 22 -12.92 10.57 -6.49
N ALA A 23 -14.12 10.33 -7.06
CA ALA A 23 -14.64 11.14 -8.16
C ALA A 23 -14.89 12.60 -7.73
N GLY A 24 -15.23 12.81 -6.46
CA GLY A 24 -15.56 14.12 -5.91
C GLY A 24 -16.90 14.65 -6.43
N ASN A 25 -17.26 15.87 -6.02
CA ASN A 25 -18.48 16.57 -6.45
C ASN A 25 -19.78 15.75 -6.29
N LEU A 26 -19.90 15.05 -5.17
CA LEU A 26 -21.04 14.17 -4.88
C LEU A 26 -22.35 14.96 -4.79
N SER A 27 -23.40 14.45 -5.45
CA SER A 27 -24.78 14.86 -5.20
C SER A 27 -25.23 14.46 -3.80
N GLN A 28 -26.33 15.03 -3.32
CA GLN A 28 -26.88 14.69 -2.01
C GLN A 28 -27.24 13.20 -1.89
N ASP A 29 -27.75 12.60 -2.97
CA ASP A 29 -28.13 11.18 -3.00
C ASP A 29 -26.89 10.27 -2.99
N GLU A 30 -25.86 10.61 -3.77
CA GLU A 30 -24.59 9.86 -3.75
C GLU A 30 -23.88 9.99 -2.40
N GLN A 31 -23.95 11.15 -1.75
CA GLN A 31 -23.39 11.34 -0.41
C GLN A 31 -24.13 10.49 0.64
N GLN A 32 -25.46 10.36 0.53
CA GLN A 32 -26.23 9.45 1.37
C GLN A 32 -25.89 7.98 1.10
N GLU A 33 -25.68 7.62 -0.17
CA GLU A 33 -25.25 6.28 -0.57
C GLU A 33 -23.88 5.95 0.04
N VAL A 34 -22.90 6.84 -0.07
CA VAL A 34 -21.56 6.68 0.54
C VAL A 34 -21.70 6.49 2.05
N ASP A 35 -22.49 7.33 2.72
CA ASP A 35 -22.72 7.24 4.16
C ASP A 35 -23.36 5.91 4.57
N ALA A 36 -24.33 5.41 3.80
CA ALA A 36 -24.97 4.14 4.04
C ALA A 36 -23.99 2.98 3.87
N LEU A 37 -23.25 2.95 2.75
CA LEU A 37 -22.24 1.93 2.46
C LEU A 37 -21.15 1.92 3.54
N MET A 38 -20.62 3.08 3.94
CA MET A 38 -19.56 3.16 4.95
C MET A 38 -20.03 2.68 6.32
N LYS A 39 -21.31 2.88 6.69
CA LYS A 39 -21.91 2.31 7.91
C LYS A 39 -22.11 0.80 7.83
N GLU A 40 -22.37 0.27 6.65
CA GLU A 40 -22.60 -1.16 6.41
C GLU A 40 -21.29 -1.98 6.40
N VAL A 41 -20.20 -1.44 5.84
CA VAL A 41 -18.92 -2.16 5.67
C VAL A 41 -18.44 -2.89 6.95
N PRO A 42 -18.45 -2.29 8.16
CA PRO A 42 -18.02 -2.98 9.37
C PRO A 42 -18.87 -4.20 9.76
N THR A 43 -20.16 -4.23 9.38
CA THR A 43 -21.11 -5.32 9.68
C THR A 43 -21.02 -6.47 8.68
N LEU A 44 -20.51 -6.22 7.48
CA LEU A 44 -20.32 -7.23 6.43
C LEU A 44 -19.10 -8.14 6.65
N ARG A 45 -18.29 -7.89 7.68
CA ARG A 45 -17.06 -8.65 7.94
C ARG A 45 -17.35 -10.10 8.30
N GLN A 46 -16.64 -10.99 7.64
CA GLN A 46 -16.62 -12.41 7.89
C GLN A 46 -15.46 -12.83 8.79
N ARG A 47 -15.61 -14.03 9.37
CA ARG A 47 -14.54 -14.71 10.09
C ARG A 47 -14.39 -16.12 9.55
N ILE A 48 -13.16 -16.53 9.30
CA ILE A 48 -12.80 -17.90 8.93
C ILE A 48 -12.01 -18.47 10.10
N ALA A 49 -12.47 -19.61 10.65
CA ALA A 49 -11.87 -20.23 11.83
C ALA A 49 -11.66 -19.24 13.00
N GLY A 50 -12.66 -18.38 13.26
CA GLY A 50 -12.63 -17.38 14.33
C GLY A 50 -11.75 -16.15 14.08
N LYS A 51 -11.01 -16.11 12.96
CA LYS A 51 -10.15 -14.98 12.58
C LYS A 51 -10.82 -14.13 11.51
N SER A 52 -10.80 -12.81 11.66
CA SER A 52 -11.24 -11.89 10.60
C SER A 52 -10.28 -11.93 9.42
N ILE A 53 -10.83 -11.82 8.22
CA ILE A 53 -10.05 -11.70 6.99
C ILE A 53 -9.29 -10.36 7.02
N PRO A 54 -7.97 -10.32 6.78
CA PRO A 54 -7.17 -9.10 6.91
C PRO A 54 -7.67 -7.93 6.08
N LEU A 55 -8.04 -8.18 4.82
CA LEU A 55 -8.51 -7.16 3.89
C LEU A 55 -9.88 -6.59 4.30
N GLU A 56 -10.82 -7.44 4.75
CA GLU A 56 -12.11 -6.97 5.27
C GLU A 56 -11.95 -6.17 6.57
N LYS A 57 -11.02 -6.58 7.45
CA LYS A 57 -10.66 -5.81 8.65
C LYS A 57 -10.10 -4.44 8.27
N TYR A 58 -9.29 -4.38 7.22
CA TYR A 58 -8.70 -3.15 6.70
C TYR A 58 -9.78 -2.18 6.19
N VAL A 59 -10.64 -2.60 5.26
CA VAL A 59 -11.70 -1.72 4.71
C VAL A 59 -12.71 -1.30 5.77
N ALA A 60 -13.01 -2.15 6.76
CA ALA A 60 -13.85 -1.76 7.89
C ALA A 60 -13.22 -0.69 8.78
N ARG A 61 -11.90 -0.73 8.99
CA ARG A 61 -11.20 0.34 9.70
C ARG A 61 -11.22 1.66 8.92
N LYS A 62 -11.04 1.60 7.59
CA LYS A 62 -11.17 2.77 6.71
C LYS A 62 -12.59 3.35 6.72
N ALA A 63 -13.61 2.51 6.65
CA ALA A 63 -15.00 2.93 6.74
C ALA A 63 -15.32 3.57 8.11
N THR A 64 -14.82 2.99 9.20
CA THR A 64 -14.96 3.57 10.56
C THR A 64 -14.27 4.93 10.64
N ARG A 65 -13.06 5.06 10.07
CA ARG A 65 -12.32 6.32 10.00
C ARG A 65 -13.10 7.38 9.23
N TYR A 66 -13.71 7.00 8.10
CA TYR A 66 -14.59 7.88 7.34
C TYR A 66 -15.80 8.35 8.17
N ILE A 67 -16.46 7.46 8.91
CA ILE A 67 -17.61 7.84 9.74
C ILE A 67 -17.21 8.89 10.79
N SER A 68 -16.02 8.75 11.39
CA SER A 68 -15.53 9.70 12.40
C SER A 68 -14.99 11.01 11.80
N GLU A 69 -14.26 10.94 10.69
CA GLU A 69 -13.49 12.07 10.15
C GLU A 69 -14.18 12.74 8.94
N ARG A 70 -15.21 12.10 8.37
CA ARG A 70 -15.94 12.46 7.15
C ARG A 70 -15.08 12.70 5.91
N THR A 71 -13.84 12.23 5.95
CA THR A 71 -12.82 12.46 4.93
C THR A 71 -11.91 11.23 4.82
N LEU A 72 -11.49 10.92 3.60
CA LEU A 72 -10.43 9.95 3.27
C LEU A 72 -9.61 10.51 2.13
N VAL A 73 -8.29 10.34 2.18
CA VAL A 73 -7.38 10.81 1.13
C VAL A 73 -7.13 9.69 0.12
N ALA A 74 -7.41 9.97 -1.15
CA ALA A 74 -7.22 9.06 -2.28
C ALA A 74 -7.79 7.62 -2.08
N PRO A 75 -9.03 7.45 -1.60
CA PRO A 75 -9.52 6.16 -1.11
C PRO A 75 -9.59 5.07 -2.18
N ALA A 76 -9.87 5.42 -3.45
CA ALA A 76 -9.93 4.43 -4.53
C ALA A 76 -8.52 4.03 -5.02
N ILE A 77 -7.60 5.00 -5.10
CA ILE A 77 -6.20 4.76 -5.47
C ILE A 77 -5.53 3.90 -4.39
N GLU A 78 -5.76 4.23 -3.12
CA GLU A 78 -5.29 3.46 -1.98
C GLU A 78 -5.83 2.02 -2.03
N LEU A 79 -7.13 1.83 -2.26
CA LEU A 79 -7.72 0.50 -2.36
C LEU A 79 -7.12 -0.29 -3.54
N ALA A 80 -6.93 0.35 -4.69
CA ALA A 80 -6.30 -0.28 -5.86
C ALA A 80 -4.88 -0.77 -5.54
N TYR A 81 -4.11 0.01 -4.78
CA TYR A 81 -2.78 -0.39 -4.32
C TYR A 81 -2.85 -1.59 -3.39
N MET A 82 -3.75 -1.56 -2.41
CA MET A 82 -3.94 -2.66 -1.46
C MET A 82 -4.40 -3.97 -2.10
N LEU A 83 -5.19 -3.87 -3.18
CA LEU A 83 -5.63 -5.01 -4.00
C LEU A 83 -4.61 -5.41 -5.06
N GLN A 84 -3.45 -4.75 -5.12
CA GLN A 84 -2.40 -4.93 -6.14
C GLN A 84 -2.87 -4.61 -7.58
N ALA A 85 -4.06 -4.03 -7.74
CA ALA A 85 -4.61 -3.64 -9.04
C ALA A 85 -3.80 -2.52 -9.69
N THR A 86 -3.12 -1.68 -8.90
CA THR A 86 -2.24 -0.61 -9.39
C THR A 86 -1.18 -1.13 -10.36
N TYR A 87 -0.60 -2.30 -10.11
CA TYR A 87 0.45 -2.87 -10.97
C TYR A 87 -0.05 -3.39 -12.33
N LYS A 88 -1.37 -3.50 -12.51
CA LYS A 88 -2.02 -3.88 -13.78
C LYS A 88 -2.79 -2.72 -14.40
N THR A 89 -2.63 -1.51 -13.85
CA THR A 89 -3.30 -0.30 -14.34
C THR A 89 -2.63 0.19 -15.62
N THR A 90 -3.41 0.74 -16.55
CA THR A 90 -2.88 1.32 -17.79
C THR A 90 -2.04 2.57 -17.50
N GLU A 91 -1.03 2.85 -18.32
CA GLU A 91 -0.18 4.04 -18.18
C GLU A 91 -1.00 5.34 -18.14
N LYS A 92 -2.04 5.44 -19.00
CA LYS A 92 -2.95 6.60 -19.03
C LYS A 92 -3.66 6.82 -17.68
N ALA A 93 -4.10 5.75 -17.02
CA ALA A 93 -4.72 5.84 -15.71
C ALA A 93 -3.69 6.13 -14.60
N LEU A 94 -2.49 5.54 -14.68
CA LEU A 94 -1.39 5.84 -13.75
C LEU A 94 -1.01 7.33 -13.78
N ARG A 95 -0.91 7.94 -14.97
CA ARG A 95 -0.63 9.39 -15.10
C ARG A 95 -1.69 10.25 -14.41
N LYS A 96 -2.98 9.93 -14.58
CA LYS A 96 -4.07 10.61 -13.87
C LYS A 96 -3.99 10.45 -12.35
N HIS A 97 -3.60 9.26 -11.88
CA HIS A 97 -3.38 9.04 -10.45
C HIS A 97 -2.21 9.88 -9.95
N VAL A 98 -1.10 9.96 -10.69
CA VAL A 98 0.05 10.82 -10.36
C VAL A 98 -0.39 12.28 -10.27
N ASP A 99 -1.12 12.80 -11.25
CA ASP A 99 -1.61 14.19 -11.23
C ASP A 99 -2.46 14.46 -9.97
N SER A 100 -3.37 13.53 -9.65
CA SER A 100 -4.23 13.63 -8.46
C SER A 100 -3.42 13.56 -7.16
N LEU A 101 -2.43 12.68 -7.09
CA LEU A 101 -1.57 12.50 -5.92
C LEU A 101 -0.59 13.66 -5.73
N LYS A 102 -0.06 14.25 -6.81
CA LYS A 102 0.76 15.47 -6.76
C LYS A 102 -0.06 16.65 -6.23
N ALA A 103 -1.28 16.84 -6.75
CA ALA A 103 -2.18 17.86 -6.23
C ALA A 103 -2.47 17.69 -4.72
N LEU A 104 -2.66 16.45 -4.26
CA LEU A 104 -2.83 16.14 -2.83
C LEU A 104 -1.56 16.39 -2.02
N HIS A 105 -0.39 16.01 -2.54
CA HIS A 105 0.90 16.25 -1.91
C HIS A 105 1.13 17.76 -1.70
N ASP A 106 0.84 18.56 -2.71
CA ASP A 106 1.01 20.01 -2.70
C ASP A 106 -0.04 20.73 -1.83
N SER A 107 -1.20 20.11 -1.60
CA SER A 107 -2.31 20.68 -0.81
C SER A 107 -2.02 20.83 0.70
N ARG A 108 -0.81 20.47 1.16
CA ARG A 108 -0.36 20.53 2.57
C ARG A 108 -1.36 19.88 3.54
N LEU A 109 -1.63 18.60 3.32
CA LEU A 109 -2.43 17.76 4.23
C LEU A 109 -2.01 17.96 5.69
N THR A 110 -2.95 17.97 6.63
CA THR A 110 -2.66 18.27 8.04
C THR A 110 -2.23 17.03 8.81
N LYS A 111 -2.88 15.89 8.56
CA LYS A 111 -2.66 14.63 9.28
C LYS A 111 -1.43 13.91 8.75
N GLU A 112 -0.57 13.47 9.66
CA GLU A 112 0.65 12.74 9.30
C GLU A 112 0.33 11.43 8.56
N ASP A 113 -0.70 10.69 9.01
CA ASP A 113 -1.14 9.46 8.33
C ASP A 113 -1.45 9.70 6.83
N ASP A 114 -2.12 10.80 6.51
CA ASP A 114 -2.53 11.10 5.13
C ASP A 114 -1.37 11.60 4.27
N LYS A 115 -0.48 12.44 4.84
CA LYS A 115 0.74 12.88 4.15
C LYS A 115 1.59 11.69 3.70
N GLN A 116 1.82 10.76 4.62
CA GLN A 116 2.72 9.65 4.36
C GLN A 116 2.07 8.59 3.46
N MET A 117 0.74 8.44 3.54
CA MET A 117 -0.02 7.67 2.57
C MET A 117 0.17 8.21 1.14
N VAL A 118 0.01 9.52 0.96
CA VAL A 118 0.18 10.16 -0.35
C VAL A 118 1.61 10.05 -0.83
N ASN A 119 2.61 10.22 0.04
CA ASN A 119 4.01 10.03 -0.33
C ASN A 119 4.28 8.60 -0.84
N LEU A 120 3.80 7.59 -0.13
CA LEU A 120 3.91 6.20 -0.55
C LEU A 120 3.23 5.97 -1.90
N LEU A 121 1.95 6.34 -2.03
CA LEU A 121 1.19 6.11 -3.25
C LEU A 121 1.80 6.86 -4.44
N LEU A 122 2.19 8.13 -4.27
CA LEU A 122 2.80 8.93 -5.33
C LEU A 122 4.09 8.28 -5.84
N ALA A 123 4.98 7.91 -4.92
CA ALA A 123 6.24 7.26 -5.27
C ALA A 123 6.02 5.92 -6.00
N VAL A 124 5.07 5.10 -5.56
CA VAL A 124 4.70 3.84 -6.25
C VAL A 124 4.26 4.11 -7.68
N HIS A 125 3.39 5.11 -7.89
CA HIS A 125 2.87 5.40 -9.22
C HIS A 125 3.95 5.99 -10.15
N LEU A 126 4.83 6.86 -9.64
CA LEU A 126 5.97 7.37 -10.38
C LEU A 126 6.92 6.23 -10.77
N ARG A 127 7.23 5.33 -9.84
CA ARG A 127 8.05 4.14 -10.10
C ARG A 127 7.45 3.27 -11.22
N LEU A 128 6.14 3.07 -11.23
CA LEU A 128 5.47 2.26 -12.27
C LEU A 128 5.44 2.94 -13.65
N LEU A 129 5.53 4.26 -13.71
CA LEU A 129 5.73 4.99 -14.96
C LEU A 129 7.18 4.89 -15.45
N GLU A 130 8.14 4.87 -14.52
CA GLU A 130 9.57 4.76 -14.83
C GLU A 130 9.97 3.33 -15.25
N PHE A 131 9.46 2.32 -14.54
CA PHE A 131 9.72 0.91 -14.77
C PHE A 131 8.44 0.16 -15.17
N PRO A 132 7.85 0.47 -16.34
CA PRO A 132 6.62 -0.18 -16.77
C PRO A 132 6.84 -1.69 -16.95
N ARG A 133 5.89 -2.49 -16.44
CA ARG A 133 5.90 -3.96 -16.53
C ARG A 133 7.09 -4.63 -15.84
N SER A 134 7.71 -3.98 -14.85
CA SER A 134 8.76 -4.62 -14.04
C SER A 134 8.26 -5.89 -13.35
N GLU A 135 6.97 -5.94 -12.97
CA GLU A 135 6.35 -7.13 -12.37
C GLU A 135 6.33 -8.35 -13.28
N ASP A 136 6.28 -8.15 -14.59
CA ASP A 136 6.15 -9.26 -15.55
C ASP A 136 7.51 -9.96 -15.75
N VAL A 137 8.61 -9.34 -15.29
CA VAL A 137 9.95 -9.92 -15.32
C VAL A 137 10.16 -10.77 -14.06
N THR A 138 10.12 -12.09 -14.23
CA THR A 138 10.26 -13.04 -13.11
C THR A 138 11.66 -13.64 -12.99
N SER A 139 12.50 -13.49 -14.03
CA SER A 139 13.88 -14.02 -14.05
C SER A 139 14.87 -13.05 -13.39
N PRO A 140 15.61 -13.48 -12.35
CA PRO A 140 16.65 -12.66 -11.73
C PRO A 140 17.73 -12.20 -12.71
N GLY A 141 18.09 -13.04 -13.69
CA GLY A 141 19.06 -12.70 -14.72
C GLY A 141 18.55 -11.65 -15.70
N GLU A 142 17.25 -11.63 -16.00
CA GLU A 142 16.66 -10.59 -16.84
C GLU A 142 16.51 -9.27 -16.10
N LYS A 143 16.17 -9.30 -14.80
CA LYS A 143 16.21 -8.10 -13.95
C LYS A 143 17.61 -7.51 -13.88
N LEU A 144 18.64 -8.35 -13.69
CA LEU A 144 20.05 -7.92 -13.67
C LEU A 144 20.52 -7.30 -14.99
N ARG A 145 20.05 -7.83 -16.12
CA ARG A 145 20.33 -7.25 -17.44
C ARG A 145 19.63 -5.92 -17.67
N ARG A 146 18.41 -5.75 -17.11
CA ARG A 146 17.68 -4.47 -17.16
C ARG A 146 18.24 -3.44 -16.19
N GLY A 147 18.86 -3.85 -15.08
CA GLY A 147 19.41 -2.96 -14.06
C GLY A 147 20.63 -2.13 -14.49
N HIS A 148 21.24 -2.41 -15.65
CA HIS A 148 22.26 -1.54 -16.26
C HIS A 148 21.60 -0.40 -17.05
N VAL A 149 20.75 0.40 -16.39
CA VAL A 149 20.39 1.72 -16.92
C VAL A 149 21.39 2.70 -16.34
N GLU A 150 22.43 3.01 -17.11
CA GLU A 150 23.26 4.20 -16.89
C GLU A 150 22.40 5.43 -17.15
N ASP A 151 21.73 5.93 -16.11
CA ASP A 151 21.56 7.35 -15.83
C ASP A 151 20.72 7.55 -14.57
N SER A 152 21.10 8.55 -13.77
CA SER A 152 20.25 9.08 -12.69
C SER A 152 18.98 9.64 -13.32
N THR A 153 17.86 8.94 -13.17
CA THR A 153 16.58 9.43 -13.62
C THR A 153 16.18 10.63 -12.75
N GLU A 154 15.68 11.73 -13.32
CA GLU A 154 15.16 12.89 -12.54
C GLU A 154 14.18 12.47 -11.44
N ASN A 155 13.49 11.35 -11.66
CA ASN A 155 12.58 10.74 -10.72
C ASN A 155 13.24 10.27 -9.41
N ASP A 156 14.55 9.97 -9.37
CA ASP A 156 15.26 9.62 -8.14
C ASP A 156 15.10 10.71 -7.07
N ILE A 157 15.19 11.97 -7.51
CA ILE A 157 15.10 13.18 -6.67
C ILE A 157 13.68 13.31 -6.10
N GLU A 158 12.68 12.72 -6.75
CA GLU A 158 11.28 12.73 -6.30
C GLU A 158 10.91 11.46 -5.51
N ILE A 159 11.14 10.27 -6.06
CA ILE A 159 10.69 8.97 -5.52
C ILE A 159 11.39 8.64 -4.19
N VAL A 160 12.72 8.76 -4.13
CA VAL A 160 13.48 8.32 -2.94
C VAL A 160 13.10 9.14 -1.71
N PRO A 161 13.07 10.49 -1.74
CA PRO A 161 12.65 11.27 -0.58
C PRO A 161 11.21 10.99 -0.14
N LEU A 162 10.27 10.80 -1.09
CA LEU A 162 8.89 10.44 -0.76
C LEU A 162 8.82 9.13 0.02
N LEU A 163 9.50 8.08 -0.45
CA LEU A 163 9.50 6.80 0.24
C LEU A 163 10.28 6.83 1.56
N GLN A 164 11.40 7.55 1.64
CA GLN A 164 12.16 7.70 2.89
C GLN A 164 11.33 8.45 3.95
N ASN A 165 10.63 9.50 3.56
CA ASN A 165 9.71 10.22 4.47
C ASN A 165 8.61 9.28 5.01
N ALA A 166 8.01 8.47 4.14
CA ALA A 166 6.99 7.51 4.55
C ALA A 166 7.57 6.40 5.45
N ARG A 167 8.75 5.89 5.12
CA ARG A 167 9.51 4.88 5.88
C ARG A 167 9.81 5.36 7.30
N ASP A 168 10.35 6.57 7.42
CA ASP A 168 10.84 7.13 8.68
C ASP A 168 9.72 7.74 9.53
N SER A 169 8.47 7.68 9.05
CA SER A 169 7.30 8.22 9.73
C SER A 169 6.69 7.30 10.79
N GLY A 170 7.13 6.05 10.91
CA GLY A 170 6.47 5.03 11.74
C GLY A 170 6.13 5.46 13.17
N GLY A 171 6.99 6.27 13.81
CA GLY A 171 6.78 6.82 15.16
C GLY A 171 5.69 7.89 15.27
N ARG A 172 5.32 8.52 14.16
CA ARG A 172 4.40 9.66 14.08
C ARG A 172 3.00 9.26 13.60
N LEU A 173 2.86 8.10 12.95
CA LEU A 173 1.59 7.56 12.45
C LEU A 173 0.66 7.21 13.62
N GLN A 174 -0.64 7.45 13.45
CA GLN A 174 -1.65 7.15 14.48
C GLN A 174 -2.50 5.95 14.10
N GLN A 175 -2.81 5.80 12.81
CA GLN A 175 -3.73 4.77 12.33
C GLN A 175 -3.11 3.89 11.25
N GLU A 176 -2.32 4.49 10.35
CA GLU A 176 -1.88 3.91 9.08
C GLU A 176 -0.44 3.37 9.15
N HIS A 177 -0.07 2.75 10.28
CA HIS A 177 1.29 2.22 10.52
C HIS A 177 1.82 1.32 9.41
N TRP A 178 0.94 0.63 8.67
CA TRP A 178 1.32 -0.21 7.53
C TRP A 178 2.07 0.57 6.44
N VAL A 179 1.85 1.89 6.31
CA VAL A 179 2.52 2.76 5.33
C VAL A 179 4.03 2.67 5.47
N ALA A 180 4.56 2.70 6.70
CA ALA A 180 6.01 2.63 6.93
C ALA A 180 6.59 1.29 6.45
N TYR A 181 5.91 0.17 6.74
CA TYR A 181 6.34 -1.17 6.29
C TYR A 181 6.30 -1.30 4.76
N PHE A 182 5.25 -0.78 4.13
CA PHE A 182 5.12 -0.81 2.67
C PHE A 182 6.11 0.15 2.01
N ALA A 183 6.49 1.27 2.65
CA ALA A 183 7.53 2.16 2.15
C ALA A 183 8.91 1.49 2.14
N TYR A 184 9.27 0.72 3.17
CA TYR A 184 10.47 -0.14 3.12
C TYR A 184 10.41 -1.13 1.95
N TYR A 185 9.27 -1.81 1.78
CA TYR A 185 9.11 -2.76 0.68
C TYR A 185 9.24 -2.10 -0.70
N GLU A 186 8.61 -0.95 -0.92
CA GLU A 186 8.68 -0.22 -2.19
C GLU A 186 10.05 0.41 -2.44
N LEU A 187 10.79 0.87 -1.41
CA LEU A 187 12.19 1.24 -1.55
C LEU A 187 13.04 0.06 -2.03
N GLY A 188 12.82 -1.12 -1.43
CA GLY A 188 13.51 -2.33 -1.85
C GLY A 188 13.28 -2.64 -3.32
N ARG A 189 12.03 -2.51 -3.80
CA ARG A 189 11.70 -2.70 -5.22
C ARG A 189 12.34 -1.66 -6.12
N TYR A 190 12.33 -0.41 -5.70
CA TYR A 190 12.93 0.67 -6.48
C TYR A 190 14.43 0.45 -6.67
N TYR A 191 15.16 0.12 -5.59
CA TYR A 191 16.57 -0.23 -5.68
C TYR A 191 16.84 -1.49 -6.51
N GLU A 192 15.96 -2.51 -6.42
CA GLU A 192 16.08 -3.72 -7.26
C GLU A 192 15.92 -3.41 -8.75
N GLU A 193 14.97 -2.54 -9.11
CA GLU A 193 14.72 -2.08 -10.48
C GLU A 193 15.89 -1.26 -11.04
N ARG A 194 16.57 -0.51 -10.17
CA ARG A 194 17.79 0.23 -10.47
C ARG A 194 19.08 -0.62 -10.48
N GLY A 195 19.00 -1.90 -10.13
CA GLY A 195 20.18 -2.77 -10.01
C GLY A 195 21.01 -2.57 -8.73
N ASP A 196 20.59 -1.73 -7.78
CA ASP A 196 21.21 -1.62 -6.46
C ASP A 196 20.68 -2.71 -5.52
N TYR A 197 21.18 -3.93 -5.73
CA TYR A 197 20.74 -5.08 -4.96
C TYR A 197 21.16 -5.02 -3.49
N VAL A 198 22.18 -4.24 -3.13
CA VAL A 198 22.65 -4.12 -1.74
C VAL A 198 21.65 -3.30 -0.94
N GLU A 199 21.25 -2.14 -1.43
CA GLU A 199 20.22 -1.33 -0.78
C GLU A 199 18.85 -1.99 -0.82
N ALA A 200 18.50 -2.66 -1.94
CA ALA A 200 17.28 -3.44 -2.02
C ALA A 200 17.19 -4.48 -0.90
N ARG A 201 18.29 -5.21 -0.70
CA ARG A 201 18.43 -6.27 0.32
C ARG A 201 18.24 -5.72 1.74
N LYS A 202 18.84 -4.57 2.06
CA LYS A 202 18.70 -3.93 3.38
C LYS A 202 17.24 -3.61 3.69
N ASN A 203 16.52 -3.04 2.73
CA ASN A 203 15.12 -2.66 2.88
C ASN A 203 14.22 -3.89 3.04
N PHE A 204 14.39 -4.93 2.23
CA PHE A 204 13.63 -6.18 2.38
C PHE A 204 13.92 -6.89 3.70
N ALA A 205 15.18 -6.90 4.15
CA ALA A 205 15.57 -7.50 5.43
C ALA A 205 14.92 -6.79 6.62
N ALA A 206 14.78 -5.46 6.58
CA ALA A 206 14.09 -4.70 7.63
C ALA A 206 12.64 -5.19 7.80
N VAL A 207 11.91 -5.34 6.69
CA VAL A 207 10.54 -5.86 6.67
C VAL A 207 10.46 -7.32 7.12
N ALA A 208 11.38 -8.16 6.63
CA ALA A 208 11.43 -9.59 6.95
C ALA A 208 11.82 -9.87 8.41
N SER A 209 12.57 -8.96 9.04
CA SER A 209 13.02 -9.11 10.43
C SER A 209 11.87 -9.24 11.43
N GLY A 210 10.69 -8.70 11.09
CA GLY A 210 9.55 -8.64 11.99
C GLY A 210 9.72 -7.71 13.18
N SER A 211 10.81 -6.94 13.22
CA SER A 211 11.00 -5.85 14.17
C SER A 211 9.93 -4.79 13.95
N SER A 212 9.52 -4.11 15.04
CA SER A 212 8.61 -2.97 14.90
C SER A 212 9.31 -1.87 14.11
N LEU A 213 8.72 -1.47 12.98
CA LEU A 213 9.17 -0.34 12.17
C LEU A 213 8.46 0.97 12.58
N GLU A 214 7.75 0.96 13.71
CA GLU A 214 7.00 2.09 14.27
C GLU A 214 7.89 3.00 15.13
N GLY A 215 9.20 2.81 15.12
CA GLY A 215 10.15 3.57 15.93
C GLY A 215 10.19 3.16 17.41
N PRO A 216 11.18 3.68 18.16
CA PRO A 216 11.48 3.24 19.52
C PRO A 216 10.40 3.62 20.55
N THR A 217 9.61 4.66 20.28
CA THR A 217 8.57 5.18 21.20
C THR A 217 7.22 4.44 21.06
N ASN A 218 6.97 3.73 19.96
CA ASN A 218 5.74 2.98 19.71
C ASN A 218 5.97 1.47 19.88
N ALA A 219 6.60 1.06 20.98
CA ALA A 219 6.54 -0.32 21.47
C ALA A 219 5.15 -0.67 22.06
N ARG A 220 4.07 -0.27 21.36
CA ARG A 220 2.70 -0.54 21.79
C ARG A 220 2.39 -2.02 21.58
N ARG A 221 2.04 -2.71 22.67
CA ARG A 221 1.52 -4.08 22.64
C ARG A 221 0.11 -4.09 22.05
N GLY A 222 -0.03 -4.19 20.73
CA GLY A 222 -1.32 -4.30 20.06
C GLY A 222 -1.18 -4.80 18.62
N LYS A 223 -2.22 -5.45 18.07
CA LYS A 223 -2.28 -5.93 16.68
C LYS A 223 -2.98 -4.89 15.77
N TYR A 224 -2.26 -4.18 14.91
CA TYR A 224 -2.84 -3.15 14.02
C TYR A 224 -3.56 -3.71 12.76
N SER A 225 -4.10 -2.82 11.92
CA SER A 225 -4.60 -3.16 10.56
C SER A 225 -3.40 -3.65 9.78
N LEU A 226 -3.51 -4.85 9.22
CA LEU A 226 -2.45 -5.45 8.42
C LEU A 226 -1.12 -5.64 9.17
N GLN A 227 -1.08 -5.48 10.50
CA GLN A 227 -0.04 -6.10 11.31
C GLN A 227 -0.36 -7.59 11.38
N VAL A 228 -0.01 -8.22 10.28
CA VAL A 228 0.10 -9.64 10.16
C VAL A 228 1.55 -9.97 10.56
N SER A 229 1.75 -11.12 11.23
CA SER A 229 3.10 -11.65 11.44
C SER A 229 3.89 -11.55 10.13
N PRO A 230 5.22 -11.40 10.12
CA PRO A 230 6.02 -11.28 8.88
C PRO A 230 5.50 -12.18 7.76
N ARG A 231 5.18 -13.46 8.10
CA ARG A 231 4.53 -14.50 7.27
C ARG A 231 3.25 -14.15 6.51
N SER A 232 2.53 -13.09 6.85
CA SER A 232 1.28 -12.72 6.19
C SER A 232 1.30 -11.34 5.52
N LEU A 233 2.38 -10.56 5.71
CA LEU A 233 2.77 -9.55 4.72
C LEU A 233 3.05 -10.23 3.35
N PHE A 234 3.58 -11.46 3.39
CA PHE A 234 3.69 -12.36 2.24
C PHE A 234 2.35 -12.70 1.55
N MET A 235 1.20 -12.54 2.22
CA MET A 235 -0.11 -12.78 1.59
C MET A 235 -0.64 -11.55 0.83
N LEU A 236 -0.08 -10.36 1.08
CA LEU A 236 -0.53 -9.09 0.47
C LEU A 236 0.50 -8.50 -0.49
N ALA A 237 1.74 -8.98 -0.50
CA ALA A 237 2.75 -8.63 -1.49
C ALA A 237 2.63 -9.55 -2.74
N PRO A 238 2.57 -9.00 -3.97
CA PRO A 238 2.48 -9.79 -5.20
C PRO A 238 3.72 -10.63 -5.50
N SER A 239 4.86 -10.35 -4.88
CA SER A 239 6.13 -10.85 -5.41
C SER A 239 6.60 -12.11 -4.70
N GLN A 240 6.99 -13.09 -5.52
CA GLN A 240 7.84 -14.19 -5.09
C GLN A 240 9.17 -13.69 -4.48
N CYS A 241 9.53 -12.40 -4.60
CA CYS A 241 10.76 -11.84 -4.01
C CYS A 241 10.81 -11.99 -2.49
N LEU A 242 9.76 -11.58 -1.75
CA LEU A 242 9.74 -11.79 -0.29
C LEU A 242 9.78 -13.28 0.05
N TYR A 243 8.93 -14.10 -0.59
CA TYR A 243 8.86 -15.57 -0.39
C TYR A 243 10.21 -16.27 -0.65
N ARG A 244 10.92 -15.90 -1.72
CA ARG A 244 12.24 -16.44 -2.06
C ARG A 244 13.33 -15.95 -1.10
N TYR A 245 13.20 -14.74 -0.57
CA TYR A 245 14.12 -14.19 0.42
C TYR A 245 14.04 -14.96 1.75
N ALA A 246 12.83 -15.26 2.22
CA ALA A 246 12.61 -16.13 3.38
C ALA A 246 13.01 -17.60 3.12
N ALA A 247 12.91 -18.06 1.88
CA ALA A 247 13.38 -19.39 1.47
C ALA A 247 14.91 -19.46 1.37
N GLN A 248 15.62 -18.38 1.05
CA GLN A 248 17.09 -18.37 1.02
C GLN A 248 17.71 -18.22 2.42
N SER A 249 17.07 -17.49 3.34
CA SER A 249 17.52 -17.40 4.74
C SER A 249 17.31 -18.68 5.56
N SER A 250 16.57 -19.66 5.04
CA SER A 250 16.37 -20.98 5.65
C SER A 250 17.39 -22.03 5.20
N TRP A 251 18.34 -21.69 4.32
CA TRP A 251 19.49 -22.52 3.93
C TRP A 251 20.80 -22.05 4.60
N SER A 252 20.71 -21.33 5.71
CA SER A 252 21.86 -20.92 6.51
C SER A 252 21.60 -21.21 8.00
N ILE A 253 21.39 -22.49 8.30
CA ILE A 253 21.68 -23.13 9.60
C ILE A 253 22.37 -24.45 9.28
#